data_AF-A0A2N2LMA7-F1
#
_entry.id   AF-A0A2N2LMA7-F1
#
_cell.length_a   1.000
_cell.length_b   1.000
_cell.length_c   1.000
_cell.angle_alpha   90.00
_cell.angle_beta   90.00
_cell.angle_gamma   90.00
#
_symmetry.space_group_name_H-M   'P 1'
#
loop_
_entity.id
_entity.type
_entity.pdbx_description
1 polymer ?
#
loop_
_entity_poly.entity_id
_entity_poly.type
_entity_poly.pdbx_seq_one_letter_code
_entity_poly.pdbx_strand_id
1 'polypeptide(L)' 'CGGVFNNYAILQGVDEIIPVNIYIAGCPPRPEAIIHGVLTLHDKVKKERLKDWA' A
#
# COMPACT_ATOMS: atom_id res chain seq x y z
N CYS A 1 7.07 -3.09 -3.80
CA CYS A 1 8.48 -3.38 -4.13
C CYS A 1 8.98 -4.57 -3.30
N GLY A 2 9.72 -5.50 -3.91
CA GLY A 2 10.34 -6.68 -3.29
C GLY A 2 11.54 -6.37 -2.39
N GLY A 3 11.83 -5.08 -2.18
CA GLY A 3 12.86 -4.61 -1.27
C GLY A 3 14.26 -5.07 -1.69
N VAL A 4 14.99 -5.66 -0.74
CA VAL A 4 16.34 -6.20 -0.94
C VAL A 4 16.36 -7.57 -1.63
N PHE A 5 15.21 -8.21 -1.86
CA PHE A 5 15.14 -9.56 -2.39
C PHE A 5 14.73 -9.56 -3.87
N ASN A 6 15.70 -9.89 -4.73
CA ASN A 6 15.47 -10.15 -6.16
C ASN A 6 15.87 -11.60 -6.48
N ASN A 7 14.92 -12.52 -6.35
CA ASN A 7 15.14 -13.94 -6.62
C ASN A 7 13.95 -14.55 -7.37
N TYR A 8 14.13 -15.78 -7.86
CA TYR A 8 13.12 -16.51 -8.64
C TYR A 8 11.85 -16.87 -7.87
N ALA A 9 11.88 -16.79 -6.54
CA ALA A 9 10.80 -17.24 -5.66
C ALA A 9 9.88 -16.10 -5.19
N ILE A 10 10.23 -14.84 -5.47
CA ILE A 10 9.52 -13.66 -4.93
C ILE A 10 9.12 -12.72 -6.06
N LEU A 11 7.84 -12.37 -6.10
CA LEU A 11 7.31 -11.31 -6.96
C LEU A 11 7.72 -9.93 -6.42
N GLN A 12 8.12 -9.04 -7.33
CA GLN A 12 8.74 -7.75 -6.97
C GLN A 12 7.73 -6.69 -6.50
N GLY A 13 6.44 -7.03 -6.43
CA GLY A 13 5.42 -6.18 -5.83
C GLY A 13 4.09 -6.90 -5.68
N VAL A 14 3.33 -6.54 -4.65
CA VAL A 14 1.96 -7.02 -4.48
C VAL A 14 0.99 -6.39 -5.50
N ASP A 15 1.35 -5.24 -6.08
CA ASP A 15 0.55 -4.54 -7.09
C ASP A 15 0.36 -5.32 -8.39
N GLU A 16 1.26 -6.27 -8.66
CA GLU A 16 1.16 -7.13 -9.84
C GLU A 16 -0.01 -8.13 -9.72
N ILE A 17 -0.49 -8.38 -8.49
CA ILE A 17 -1.54 -9.35 -8.19
C ILE A 17 -2.85 -8.64 -7.84
N ILE A 18 -2.78 -7.61 -7.00
CA ILE A 18 -3.95 -6.94 -6.43
C ILE A 18 -3.69 -5.44 -6.44
N PRO A 19 -4.68 -4.61 -6.85
CA PRO A 19 -4.52 -3.16 -6.84
C PRO A 19 -4.24 -2.63 -5.43
N VAL A 20 -3.16 -1.86 -5.29
CA VAL A 20 -2.79 -1.25 -4.01
C VAL A 20 -3.33 0.16 -3.90
N ASN A 21 -4.07 0.47 -2.82
CA ASN A 21 -4.61 1.81 -2.62
C ASN A 21 -3.56 2.83 -2.16
N ILE A 22 -2.63 2.41 -1.27
CA ILE A 22 -1.61 3.26 -0.64
C ILE A 22 -0.34 2.46 -0.36
N TYR A 23 0.81 3.08 -0.61
CA TYR A 23 2.13 2.54 -0.29
C TYR A 23 2.73 3.21 0.94
N ILE A 24 3.29 2.41 1.86
CA ILE A 24 4.04 2.88 3.02
C ILE A 24 5.48 2.40 2.87
N ALA A 25 6.41 3.33 2.68
CA ALA A 25 7.83 3.01 2.53
C ALA A 25 8.49 2.71 3.88
N GLY A 26 9.26 1.61 3.95
CA GLY A 26 10.13 1.29 5.08
C GLY A 26 10.54 -0.18 5.13
N CYS A 27 11.62 -0.48 5.86
CA CYS A 27 12.13 -1.85 6.05
C CYS A 27 12.72 -2.03 7.47
N PRO A 28 11.88 -2.22 8.51
CA PRO A 28 10.44 -1.96 8.55
C PRO A 28 10.14 -0.45 8.68
N PRO A 29 8.95 0.02 8.27
CA PRO A 29 8.56 1.41 8.46
C PRO A 29 8.47 1.77 9.95
N ARG A 30 8.70 3.05 10.25
CA ARG A 30 8.52 3.55 11.62
C ARG A 30 7.04 3.54 12.02
N PRO A 31 6.71 3.36 13.31
CA PRO A 31 5.31 3.31 13.76
C PRO A 31 4.48 4.51 13.33
N GLU A 32 5.05 5.71 13.35
CA GLU A 32 4.37 6.95 12.96
C GLU A 32 4.00 6.95 11.46
N ALA A 33 4.83 6.34 10.62
CA ALA A 33 4.57 6.24 9.18
C ALA A 33 3.42 5.26 8.89
N ILE A 34 3.26 4.21 9.70
CA ILE A 34 2.11 3.29 9.59
C ILE A 34 0.82 4.02 9.98
N ILE A 35 0.82 4.73 11.11
CA ILE A 35 -0.34 5.50 11.57
C ILE A 35 -0.74 6.54 10.51
N HIS A 36 0.24 7.26 9.95
CA HIS A 36 0.00 8.21 8.87
C HIS A 36 -0.59 7.54 7.62
N GLY A 37 -0.11 6.35 7.25
CA GLY A 37 -0.66 5.56 6.14
C GLY A 37 -2.13 5.21 6.34
N VAL A 38 -2.53 4.80 7.55
CA VAL A 38 -3.93 4.50 7.89
C VAL A 38 -4.80 5.75 7.86
N LEU A 39 -4.31 6.88 8.37
CA LEU A 39 -5.03 8.16 8.31
C LEU A 39 -5.24 8.62 6.86
N THR A 40 -4.21 8.47 6.02
CA THR A 40 -4.28 8.79 4.58
C THR A 40 -5.31 7.91 3.87
N LEU A 41 -5.40 6.62 4.23
CA LEU A 41 -6.43 5.72 3.70
C LEU A 41 -7.82 6.16 4.09
N HIS A 42 -8.00 6.54 5.35
CA HIS A 42 -9.29 6.98 5.86
C HIS A 42 -9.78 8.25 5.13
N ASP A 43 -8.89 9.21 4.88
CA ASP A 43 -9.23 10.42 4.13
C ASP A 43 -9.50 10.15 2.64
N LYS A 44 -8.86 9.14 2.06
CA LYS A 44 -9.13 8.70 0.68
C LYS A 44 -10.54 8.10 0.58
N VAL A 45 -10.90 7.19 1.47
CA VAL A 45 -12.23 6.57 1.51
C VAL A 45 -13.34 7.61 1.74
N LYS A 46 -13.11 8.61 2.59
CA LYS A 46 -14.09 9.70 2.81
C LYS A 46 -14.41 10.51 1.55
N LYS A 47 -13.46 10.61 0.61
CA LYS A 47 -13.61 11.38 -0.63
C LYS A 47 -14.17 10.53 -1.78
N GLU A 48 -14.11 9.21 -1.66
CA GLU A 48 -14.63 8.28 -2.66
C GLU A 48 -16.16 8.20 -2.59
N ARG A 49 -16.81 8.04 -3.75
CA ARG A 49 -18.26 7.87 -3.86
C ARG A 49 -18.54 6.39 -4.13
N LEU A 50 -19.70 5.89 -3.70
CA LEU A 50 -20.10 4.49 -3.95
C LEU A 50 -20.11 4.08 -5.43
N LYS A 51 -20.26 5.05 -6.35
CA LYS A 51 -20.19 4.81 -7.79
C LYS A 51 -18.79 4.45 -8.30
N ASP A 52 -17.74 4.81 -7.54
CA ASP A 52 -16.35 4.59 -7.95
C ASP A 52 -15.90 3.14 -7.68
N TRP A 53 -16.76 2.34 -7.00
CA TRP A 53 -16.54 0.94 -6.63
C TRP A 53 -17.38 -0.05 -7.44
N ALA A 54 -18.28 0.45 -8.29
CA ALA A 54 -19.17 -0.32 -9.15
C ALA A 54 -18.61 -0.39 -10.58
#